data_AF-A0A1Q6UJS0-F1
#
_entry.id   AF-A0A1Q6UJS0-F1
#
_cell.length_a   1.000
_cell.length_b   1.000
_cell.length_c   1.000
_cell.angle_alpha   90.00
_cell.angle_beta   90.00
_cell.angle_gamma   90.00
#
_symmetry.space_group_name_H-M   'P 1'
#
loop_
_entity.id
_entity.type
_entity.pdbx_description
1 polymer ?
#
loop_
_entity_poly.entity_id
_entity_poly.type
_entity_poly.pdbx_seq_one_letter_code
_entity_poly.pdbx_strand_id
1 'polypeptide(L)'
;MRRARYSPAIVFFSVNVAYLHILATVNSALSPYAALILPCVFIIGPSLFLRGWQAALVVGVSALLWEASTPVRPALACALWLAAAFCVRAVRFRFRPLDGFSVCALAQVVNIALIFAYFALFPNGCADFGDYVLRVFADSLLSAAVLIFAARFAILAPLSILKFAGVELKIEEDF
;
A
#
# COMPACT_ATOMS: atom_id res chain seq x y z
N MET A 1 10.17 -21.97 27.14
CA MET A 1 10.53 -21.11 25.98
C MET A 1 9.55 -19.95 25.93
N ARG A 2 9.98 -18.72 26.20
CA ARG A 2 9.12 -17.53 26.12
C ARG A 2 8.81 -17.27 24.64
N ARG A 3 7.57 -17.50 24.21
CA ARG A 3 7.11 -17.07 22.88
C ARG A 3 7.36 -15.56 22.78
N ALA A 4 8.25 -15.14 21.89
CA ALA A 4 8.37 -13.73 21.54
C ALA A 4 6.97 -13.27 21.10
N ARG A 5 6.37 -12.34 21.85
CA ARG A 5 5.09 -11.73 21.49
C ARG A 5 5.35 -10.79 20.32
N TYR A 6 5.39 -11.32 19.10
CA TYR A 6 5.45 -10.49 17.90
C TYR A 6 4.17 -9.66 17.83
N SER A 7 4.31 -8.34 17.80
CA SER A 7 3.18 -7.44 17.58
C SER A 7 2.81 -7.45 16.10
N PRO A 8 1.57 -7.80 15.72
CA PRO A 8 1.08 -7.73 14.35
C PRO A 8 1.43 -6.43 13.63
N ALA A 9 1.22 -5.29 14.31
CA ALA A 9 1.49 -3.98 13.75
C ALA A 9 2.97 -3.79 13.39
N ILE A 10 3.89 -4.31 14.21
CA ILE A 10 5.34 -4.23 13.94
C ILE A 10 5.69 -5.05 12.72
N VAL A 11 5.09 -6.23 12.53
CA VAL A 11 5.38 -7.08 11.36
C VAL A 11 4.86 -6.42 10.09
N PHE A 12 3.62 -5.93 10.07
CA PHE A 12 3.08 -5.20 8.93
C PHE A 12 3.92 -3.96 8.60
N PHE A 13 4.32 -3.19 9.61
CA PHE A 13 5.19 -2.03 9.42
C PHE A 13 6.56 -2.42 8.86
N SER A 14 7.18 -3.48 9.38
CA SER A 14 8.49 -3.95 8.90
C SER A 14 8.43 -4.41 7.44
N VAL A 15 7.35 -5.09 7.05
CA VAL A 15 7.11 -5.48 5.66
C VAL A 15 6.89 -4.26 4.77
N ASN A 16 6.13 -3.26 5.23
CA ASN A 16 5.98 -1.98 4.51
C ASN A 16 7.33 -1.28 4.31
N VAL A 17 8.19 -1.23 5.33
CA VAL A 17 9.54 -0.66 5.19
C VAL A 17 10.37 -1.45 4.17
N ALA A 18 10.33 -2.79 4.20
CA ALA A 18 11.02 -3.62 3.22
C ALA A 18 10.53 -3.36 1.78
N TYR A 19 9.21 -3.23 1.59
CA TYR A 19 8.64 -2.89 0.28
C TYR A 19 9.02 -1.48 -0.19
N LEU A 20 9.08 -0.50 0.73
CA LEU A 20 9.57 0.84 0.41
C LEU A 20 11.00 0.79 -0.13
N HIS A 21 11.89 0.03 0.50
CA HIS A 21 13.26 -0.14 0.03
C HIS A 21 13.32 -0.82 -1.34
N ILE A 22 12.55 -1.90 -1.56
CA ILE A 22 12.49 -2.57 -2.85
C ILE A 22 11.99 -1.60 -3.94
N LEU A 23 10.89 -0.88 -3.68
CA LEU A 23 10.35 0.10 -4.62
C LEU A 23 11.35 1.21 -4.93
N ALA A 24 12.07 1.73 -3.93
CA ALA A 24 13.09 2.74 -4.15
C ALA A 24 14.21 2.23 -5.08
N THR A 25 14.67 0.99 -4.90
CA THR A 25 15.68 0.37 -5.78
C THR A 25 15.18 0.09 -7.20
N VAL A 26 13.90 -0.30 -7.35
CA VAL A 26 13.30 -0.55 -8.67
C VAL A 26 13.07 0.79 -9.38
N ASN A 27 12.58 1.80 -8.67
CA ASN A 27 12.34 3.12 -9.24
C ASN A 27 13.63 3.84 -9.61
N SER A 28 14.75 3.65 -8.89
CA SER A 28 16.03 4.20 -9.34
C SER A 28 16.54 3.57 -10.64
N ALA A 29 16.22 2.29 -10.88
CA ALA A 29 16.53 1.62 -12.15
C ALA A 29 15.57 2.02 -13.29
N LEU A 30 14.29 2.24 -12.96
CA LEU A 30 13.24 2.62 -13.92
C LEU A 30 13.15 4.12 -14.18
N SER A 31 13.76 4.98 -13.35
CA SER A 31 13.54 6.43 -13.33
C SER A 31 13.64 7.15 -14.69
N PRO A 32 14.43 6.72 -15.69
CA PRO A 32 14.40 7.35 -17.00
C PRO A 32 13.14 7.05 -17.84
N TYR A 33 12.33 6.05 -17.47
CA TYR A 33 11.21 5.55 -18.27
C TYR A 33 9.85 5.65 -17.57
N ALA A 34 9.76 5.25 -16.30
CA ALA A 34 8.51 5.20 -15.54
C ALA A 34 8.78 5.12 -14.02
N ALA A 35 7.81 5.48 -13.20
CA ALA A 35 7.83 5.26 -11.76
C ALA A 35 6.76 4.22 -11.37
N LEU A 36 7.18 3.19 -10.65
CA LEU A 36 6.29 2.21 -10.06
C LEU A 36 5.72 2.73 -8.74
N ILE A 37 4.41 2.95 -8.69
CA ILE A 37 3.70 3.53 -7.55
C ILE A 37 2.66 2.50 -7.08
N LEU A 38 2.91 1.86 -5.92
CA LEU A 38 2.06 0.80 -5.37
C LEU A 38 1.47 1.15 -3.98
N PRO A 39 0.80 2.30 -3.80
CA PRO A 39 0.29 2.74 -2.50
C PRO A 39 -0.64 1.72 -1.84
N CYS A 40 -1.39 0.94 -2.62
CA CYS A 40 -2.35 -0.03 -2.07
C CYS A 40 -1.67 -1.16 -1.26
N VAL A 41 -0.41 -1.51 -1.57
CA VAL A 41 0.36 -2.56 -0.88
C VAL A 41 0.59 -2.18 0.58
N PHE A 42 0.80 -0.89 0.85
CA PHE A 42 1.06 -0.36 2.20
C PHE A 42 -0.22 -0.21 3.03
N ILE A 43 -1.38 -0.21 2.38
CA ILE A 43 -2.66 0.17 2.97
C ILE A 43 -3.53 -1.06 3.25
N ILE A 44 -3.72 -1.93 2.26
CA ILE A 44 -4.77 -2.95 2.31
C ILE A 44 -4.50 -3.98 3.42
N GLY A 45 -3.27 -4.49 3.52
CA GLY A 45 -2.90 -5.46 4.55
C GLY A 45 -3.23 -4.95 5.97
N PRO A 46 -2.62 -3.84 6.41
CA PRO A 46 -2.92 -3.23 7.71
C PRO A 46 -4.42 -2.95 7.93
N SER A 47 -5.11 -2.42 6.92
CA SER A 47 -6.54 -2.08 7.03
C SER A 47 -7.48 -3.28 7.15
N LEU A 48 -7.11 -4.42 6.59
CA LEU A 48 -7.91 -5.64 6.67
C LEU A 48 -7.72 -6.36 8.02
N PHE A 49 -6.48 -6.44 8.53
CA PHE A 49 -6.14 -7.36 9.62
C PHE A 49 -5.84 -6.71 10.97
N LEU A 50 -5.45 -5.44 11.03
CA LEU A 50 -5.10 -4.77 12.28
C LEU A 50 -6.30 -4.07 12.92
N ARG A 51 -6.17 -3.73 14.20
CA ARG A 51 -7.15 -2.87 14.90
C ARG A 51 -7.16 -1.46 14.31
N GLY A 52 -8.26 -0.72 14.49
CA GLY A 52 -8.44 0.59 13.83
C GLY A 52 -7.28 1.56 14.04
N TRP A 53 -6.88 1.73 15.30
CA TRP A 53 -5.75 2.59 15.65
C TRP A 53 -4.41 2.03 15.17
N GLN A 54 -4.23 0.69 15.15
CA GLN A 54 -3.00 0.04 14.68
C GLN A 54 -2.85 0.19 13.16
N ALA A 55 -3.93 0.01 12.42
CA ALA A 55 -3.98 0.23 10.98
C ALA A 55 -3.66 1.69 10.65
N ALA A 56 -4.30 2.64 11.34
CA ALA A 56 -4.03 4.06 11.16
C ALA A 56 -2.57 4.41 11.44
N LEU A 57 -1.99 3.87 12.51
CA LEU A 57 -0.57 4.09 12.83
C LEU A 57 0.35 3.50 11.75
N VAL A 58 0.17 2.24 11.39
CA VAL A 58 1.03 1.57 10.39
C VAL A 58 0.93 2.27 9.04
N VAL A 59 -0.28 2.57 8.58
CA VAL A 59 -0.50 3.25 7.29
C VAL A 59 0.02 4.67 7.33
N GLY A 60 -0.29 5.44 8.38
CA GLY A 60 0.13 6.83 8.52
C GLY A 60 1.65 6.97 8.55
N VAL A 61 2.34 6.15 9.36
CA VAL A 61 3.81 6.18 9.41
C VAL A 61 4.42 5.71 8.08
N SER A 62 3.84 4.68 7.43
CA SER A 62 4.29 4.24 6.10
C SER A 62 4.13 5.34 5.05
N ALA A 63 3.05 6.11 5.11
CA ALA A 63 2.80 7.22 4.20
C ALA A 63 3.81 8.35 4.41
N LEU A 64 4.11 8.70 5.67
CA LEU A 64 5.12 9.71 5.98
C LEU A 64 6.54 9.27 5.53
N LEU A 65 6.87 7.99 5.69
CA LEU A 65 8.13 7.44 5.17
C LEU A 65 8.19 7.46 3.65
N TRP A 66 7.08 7.15 2.98
CA TRP A 66 6.98 7.25 1.53
C TRP A 66 7.13 8.70 1.05
N GLU A 67 6.44 9.65 1.69
CA GLU A 67 6.58 11.09 1.43
C GLU A 67 8.01 11.56 1.65
N ALA A 68 8.72 11.09 2.67
CA ALA A 68 10.12 11.45 2.88
C ALA A 68 11.04 10.99 1.74
N SER A 69 10.65 9.94 1.01
CA SER A 69 11.39 9.38 -0.12
C SER A 69 10.95 9.90 -1.50
N THR A 70 9.86 10.67 -1.57
CA THR A 70 9.26 11.12 -2.83
C THR A 70 8.98 12.63 -2.81
N PRO A 71 9.20 13.37 -3.90
CA PRO A 71 9.01 14.82 -3.92
C PRO A 71 7.52 15.20 -3.99
N VAL A 72 6.75 14.91 -2.95
CA VAL A 72 5.32 15.22 -2.82
C VAL A 72 5.09 16.21 -1.68
N ARG A 73 4.00 16.99 -1.74
CA ARG A 73 3.68 17.91 -0.64
C ARG A 73 3.42 17.10 0.64
N PRO A 74 4.09 17.43 1.75
CA PRO A 74 4.01 16.67 2.98
C PRO A 74 2.59 16.71 3.55
N ALA A 75 2.22 15.66 4.28
CA ALA A 75 0.94 15.43 4.96
C ALA A 75 -0.27 15.13 4.05
N LEU A 76 -0.27 15.55 2.79
CA LEU A 76 -1.40 15.31 1.90
C LEU A 76 -1.46 13.84 1.45
N ALA A 77 -0.32 13.20 1.17
CA ALA A 77 -0.32 11.79 0.80
C ALA A 77 -0.66 10.90 2.02
N CYS A 78 -0.23 11.29 3.21
CA CYS A 78 -0.63 10.67 4.47
C CYS A 78 -2.15 10.75 4.69
N ALA A 79 -2.76 11.94 4.50
CA ALA A 79 -4.21 12.09 4.59
C ALA A 79 -4.95 11.20 3.58
N LEU A 80 -4.47 11.13 2.34
CA LEU A 80 -5.04 10.26 1.31
C LEU A 80 -4.92 8.77 1.66
N TRP A 81 -3.77 8.35 2.21
CA TRP A 81 -3.56 6.96 2.62
C TRP A 81 -4.45 6.57 3.79
N LEU A 82 -4.61 7.46 4.77
CA LEU A 82 -5.52 7.25 5.90
C LEU A 82 -6.98 7.22 5.44
N ALA A 83 -7.38 8.08 4.51
CA ALA A 83 -8.73 8.06 3.92
C ALA A 83 -8.98 6.74 3.16
N ALA A 84 -8.03 6.31 2.33
CA ALA A 84 -8.12 5.03 1.64
C ALA A 84 -8.16 3.85 2.63
N ALA A 85 -7.34 3.90 3.68
CA ALA A 85 -7.33 2.91 4.75
C ALA A 85 -8.68 2.81 5.45
N PHE A 86 -9.32 3.95 5.72
CA PHE A 86 -10.66 4.01 6.30
C PHE A 86 -11.71 3.39 5.38
N CYS A 87 -11.69 3.71 4.08
CA CYS A 87 -12.59 3.12 3.09
C CYS A 87 -12.42 1.60 2.99
N VAL A 88 -11.18 1.11 2.89
CA VAL A 88 -10.88 -0.34 2.89
C VAL A 88 -11.38 -1.00 4.17
N ARG A 89 -11.17 -0.35 5.31
CA ARG A 89 -11.61 -0.85 6.61
C ARG A 89 -13.13 -0.94 6.70
N ALA A 90 -13.86 0.02 6.13
CA ALA A 90 -15.33 0.02 6.12
C ALA A 90 -15.91 -1.18 5.35
N VAL A 91 -15.22 -1.66 4.32
CA VAL A 91 -15.66 -2.82 3.52
C VAL A 91 -14.94 -4.13 3.87
N ARG A 92 -14.04 -4.14 4.87
CA ARG A 92 -13.10 -5.24 5.14
C ARG A 92 -13.77 -6.61 5.32
N PHE A 93 -14.96 -6.66 5.90
CA PHE A 93 -15.66 -7.91 6.17
C PHE A 93 -16.07 -8.66 4.90
N ARG A 94 -16.24 -7.97 3.77
CA ARG A 94 -16.48 -8.60 2.46
C ARG A 94 -15.27 -9.39 1.95
N PHE A 95 -14.08 -9.12 2.50
CA PHE A 95 -12.82 -9.75 2.10
C PHE A 95 -12.35 -10.85 3.08
N ARG A 96 -13.21 -11.27 4.03
CA ARG A 96 -12.98 -12.45 4.89
C ARG A 96 -12.51 -13.71 4.15
N PRO A 97 -13.07 -14.09 2.99
CA PRO A 97 -12.62 -15.28 2.26
C PRO A 97 -11.23 -15.10 1.60
N LEU A 98 -10.70 -13.87 1.52
CA LEU A 98 -9.42 -13.55 0.89
C LEU A 98 -9.28 -14.12 -0.53
N ASP A 99 -10.38 -14.10 -1.26
CA ASP A 99 -10.43 -14.63 -2.61
C ASP A 99 -9.50 -13.84 -3.53
N GLY A 100 -8.71 -14.54 -4.34
CA GLY A 100 -7.59 -13.93 -5.06
C GLY A 100 -8.04 -12.83 -6.02
N PHE A 101 -9.18 -13.05 -6.68
CA PHE A 101 -9.77 -12.09 -7.60
C PHE A 101 -10.31 -10.84 -6.88
N SER A 102 -11.03 -11.02 -5.78
CA SER A 102 -11.58 -9.90 -5.00
C SER A 102 -10.46 -9.04 -4.39
N VAL A 103 -9.41 -9.67 -3.86
CA VAL A 103 -8.24 -8.98 -3.32
C VAL A 103 -7.49 -8.19 -4.40
N CYS A 104 -7.31 -8.79 -5.58
CA CYS A 104 -6.72 -8.09 -6.72
C CYS A 104 -7.58 -6.91 -7.15
N ALA A 105 -8.89 -7.09 -7.29
CA ALA A 105 -9.81 -6.01 -7.64
C ALA A 105 -9.77 -4.85 -6.62
N LEU A 106 -9.74 -5.15 -5.32
CA LEU A 106 -9.59 -4.13 -4.28
C LEU A 106 -8.25 -3.39 -4.41
N ALA A 107 -7.16 -4.13 -4.64
CA ALA A 107 -5.84 -3.55 -4.86
C ALA A 107 -5.81 -2.61 -6.06
N GLN A 108 -6.41 -3.01 -7.18
CA GLN A 108 -6.51 -2.18 -8.39
C GLN A 108 -7.32 -0.90 -8.12
N VAL A 109 -8.50 -1.03 -7.50
CA VAL A 109 -9.38 0.12 -7.22
C VAL A 109 -8.69 1.13 -6.31
N VAL A 110 -8.09 0.68 -5.20
CA VAL A 110 -7.38 1.55 -4.26
C VAL A 110 -6.16 2.19 -4.92
N ASN A 111 -5.41 1.41 -5.72
CA ASN A 111 -4.22 1.89 -6.40
C ASN A 111 -4.55 2.98 -7.41
N ILE A 112 -5.52 2.71 -8.29
CA ILE A 112 -5.97 3.65 -9.32
C ILE A 112 -6.52 4.93 -8.67
N ALA A 113 -7.33 4.82 -7.63
CA ALA A 113 -7.88 5.98 -6.93
C ALA A 113 -6.78 6.87 -6.32
N LEU A 114 -5.77 6.27 -5.68
CA LEU A 114 -4.66 7.02 -5.09
C LEU A 114 -3.75 7.61 -6.15
N ILE A 115 -3.47 6.87 -7.22
CA ILE A 115 -2.69 7.36 -8.37
C ILE A 115 -3.39 8.58 -9.01
N PHE A 116 -4.70 8.52 -9.26
CA PHE A 116 -5.44 9.68 -9.75
C PHE A 116 -5.43 10.86 -8.76
N ALA A 117 -5.59 10.59 -7.46
CA ALA A 117 -5.50 11.65 -6.45
C ALA A 117 -4.11 12.29 -6.42
N TYR A 118 -3.07 11.49 -6.59
CA TYR A 118 -1.70 11.99 -6.66
C TYR A 118 -1.47 12.84 -7.90
N PHE A 119 -2.00 12.42 -9.04
CA PHE A 119 -1.92 13.19 -10.26
C PHE A 119 -2.77 14.46 -10.27
N ALA A 120 -3.85 14.51 -9.50
CA ALA A 120 -4.59 15.76 -9.33
C ALA A 120 -3.86 16.76 -8.42
N LEU A 121 -3.07 16.27 -7.46
CA LEU A 121 -2.56 17.08 -6.34
C LEU A 121 -1.05 17.33 -6.37
N PHE A 122 -0.30 16.57 -7.18
CA PHE A 122 1.16 16.64 -7.27
C PHE A 122 1.65 16.66 -8.74
N PRO A 123 1.31 17.71 -9.52
CA PRO A 123 1.87 17.87 -10.85
C PRO A 123 3.38 18.13 -10.73
N ASN A 124 4.19 17.13 -11.06
CA ASN A 124 5.65 17.21 -10.95
C ASN A 124 6.34 17.10 -12.31
N GLY A 125 7.22 18.06 -12.59
CA GLY A 125 8.44 17.88 -13.40
C GLY A 125 8.27 17.52 -14.88
N CYS A 126 7.07 17.63 -15.45
CA CYS A 126 6.85 17.47 -16.88
C CYS A 126 6.85 18.84 -17.55
N ALA A 127 7.50 18.97 -18.71
CA ALA A 127 7.61 20.23 -19.44
C ALA A 127 6.24 20.70 -19.95
N ASP A 128 5.42 19.76 -20.44
CA ASP A 128 4.11 20.01 -21.03
C ASP A 128 3.01 19.12 -20.45
N PHE A 129 1.74 19.54 -20.60
CA PHE A 129 0.57 18.78 -20.16
C PHE A 129 0.44 17.41 -20.86
N GLY A 130 0.85 17.32 -22.13
CA GLY A 130 0.82 16.05 -22.88
C GLY A 130 1.76 15.00 -22.28
N ASP A 131 3.01 15.39 -22.00
CA ASP A 131 4.01 14.54 -21.36
C ASP A 131 3.58 14.12 -19.96
N TYR A 132 2.92 15.03 -19.24
CA TYR A 132 2.32 14.72 -17.95
C TYR A 132 1.26 13.62 -18.04
N VAL A 133 0.29 13.75 -18.96
CA VAL A 133 -0.77 12.75 -19.17
C VAL A 133 -0.18 11.41 -19.60
N LEU A 134 0.84 11.41 -20.45
CA LEU A 134 1.48 10.19 -20.93
C LEU A 134 2.22 9.47 -19.79
N ARG A 135 2.92 10.21 -18.93
CA ARG A 135 3.57 9.67 -17.73
C ARG A 135 2.56 9.11 -16.75
N VAL A 136 1.48 9.83 -16.49
CA VAL A 136 0.34 9.39 -15.67
C VAL A 136 -0.20 8.05 -16.15
N PHE A 137 -0.38 7.93 -17.47
CA PHE A 137 -0.88 6.70 -18.08
C PHE A 137 0.15 5.56 -17.98
N ALA A 138 1.42 5.81 -18.26
CA ALA A 138 2.49 4.82 -18.17
C ALA A 138 2.67 4.30 -16.74
N ASP A 139 2.77 5.18 -15.75
CA ASP A 139 2.96 4.84 -14.34
C ASP A 139 1.74 4.07 -13.80
N SER A 140 0.53 4.48 -14.18
CA SER A 140 -0.71 3.79 -13.77
C SER A 140 -0.84 2.40 -14.39
N LEU A 141 -0.55 2.25 -15.68
CA LEU A 141 -0.61 0.97 -16.39
C LEU A 141 0.45 -0.01 -15.88
N LEU A 142 1.68 0.47 -15.67
CA LEU A 142 2.75 -0.33 -15.09
C LEU A 142 2.39 -0.80 -13.69
N SER A 143 1.90 0.11 -12.84
CA SER A 143 1.49 -0.21 -11.47
C SER A 143 0.32 -1.20 -11.44
N ALA A 144 -0.66 -1.02 -12.31
CA ALA A 144 -1.78 -1.96 -12.47
C ALA A 144 -1.29 -3.35 -12.92
N ALA A 145 -0.40 -3.42 -13.91
CA ALA A 145 0.14 -4.68 -14.39
C ALA A 145 0.90 -5.45 -13.30
N VAL A 146 1.74 -4.75 -12.52
CA VAL A 146 2.47 -5.36 -11.41
C VAL A 146 1.52 -5.88 -10.33
N LEU A 147 0.45 -5.15 -10.02
CA LEU A 147 -0.51 -5.56 -8.99
C LEU A 147 -1.26 -6.85 -9.32
N ILE A 148 -1.48 -7.17 -10.60
CA ILE A 148 -2.10 -8.44 -10.98
C ILE A 148 -1.32 -9.63 -10.40
N PHE A 149 0.01 -9.52 -10.34
CA PHE A 149 0.88 -10.56 -9.82
C PHE A 149 1.22 -10.36 -8.33
N ALA A 150 1.46 -9.12 -7.91
CA ALA A 150 2.01 -8.80 -6.59
C ALA A 150 0.95 -8.59 -5.51
N ALA A 151 -0.29 -8.21 -5.83
CA ALA A 151 -1.27 -7.77 -4.83
C ALA A 151 -1.58 -8.83 -3.77
N ARG A 152 -1.80 -10.07 -4.20
CA ARG A 152 -2.08 -11.18 -3.29
C ARG A 152 -0.86 -11.51 -2.43
N PHE A 153 0.32 -11.56 -3.04
CA PHE A 153 1.57 -11.81 -2.33
C PHE A 153 1.84 -10.74 -1.27
N ALA A 154 1.65 -9.47 -1.63
CA ALA A 154 1.84 -8.32 -0.74
C ALA A 154 1.04 -8.44 0.56
N ILE A 155 -0.19 -8.95 0.47
CA ILE A 155 -1.09 -9.12 1.62
C ILE A 155 -0.78 -10.41 2.40
N LEU A 156 -0.41 -11.49 1.72
CA LEU A 156 -0.13 -12.78 2.36
C LEU A 156 1.25 -12.86 3.00
N ALA A 157 2.25 -12.10 2.53
CA ALA A 157 3.60 -12.10 3.09
C ALA A 157 3.64 -11.77 4.60
N PRO A 158 3.05 -10.65 5.10
CA PRO A 158 3.06 -10.36 6.54
C PRO A 158 2.28 -11.40 7.35
N LEU A 159 1.19 -11.94 6.80
CA LEU A 159 0.42 -13.02 7.43
C LEU A 159 1.24 -14.31 7.55
N SER A 160 2.02 -14.63 6.53
CA SER A 160 2.88 -15.83 6.52
C SER A 160 3.97 -15.72 7.58
N ILE A 161 4.61 -14.55 7.71
CA ILE A 161 5.60 -14.27 8.77
C ILE A 161 4.98 -14.45 10.16
N LEU A 162 3.79 -13.89 10.38
CA LEU A 162 3.07 -14.03 11.65
C LEU A 162 2.67 -15.48 11.92
N LYS A 163 2.27 -16.24 10.90
CA LYS A 163 1.95 -17.66 11.01
C LYS A 163 3.17 -18.48 11.43
N PHE A 164 4.35 -18.21 10.87
CA PHE A 164 5.61 -18.85 11.33
C PHE A 164 5.93 -18.52 12.79
N ALA A 165 5.56 -17.32 13.25
CA ALA A 165 5.66 -16.92 14.65
C ALA A 165 4.54 -17.47 15.56
N GLY A 166 3.60 -18.25 15.02
CA GLY A 166 2.48 -18.84 15.76
C GLY A 166 1.33 -17.86 16.05
N VAL A 167 1.25 -16.75 15.33
CA VAL A 167 0.17 -15.76 15.42
C VAL A 167 -0.71 -15.87 14.18
N GLU A 168 -1.97 -16.27 14.36
CA GLU A 168 -2.97 -16.28 13.29
C GLU A 168 -3.86 -15.04 13.40
N LEU A 169 -3.86 -14.22 12.36
CA LEU A 169 -4.76 -13.07 12.26
C LEU A 169 -5.96 -13.41 11.39
N LYS A 170 -7.13 -12.96 11.84
CA LYS A 170 -8.38 -13.04 11.10
C LYS A 170 -8.99 -11.65 10.99
N ILE A 171 -9.83 -11.45 9.99
CA ILE A 171 -10.58 -10.21 9.82
C ILE A 171 -11.74 -10.21 10.83
N GLU A 172 -11.48 -9.64 11.99
CA GLU A 172 -12.38 -9.62 13.15
C GLU A 172 -12.86 -8.20 13.48
N GLU A 173 -13.88 -8.11 14.32
CA GLU A 173 -14.38 -6.85 14.86
C GLU A 173 -13.41 -6.27 15.90
N ASP A 174 -13.40 -4.94 16.01
CA ASP A 174 -12.58 -4.24 17.00
C ASP A 174 -13.28 -4.30 18.36
N PHE A 175 -13.14 -5.43 19.08
CA PHE A 175 -13.56 -5.53 20.49
C PHE A 175 -12.48 -5.00 21.45
#